data_AF-A0A522R015-F1
#
_entry.id   AF-A0A522R015-F1
#
_cell.length_a   1.000
_cell.length_b   1.000
_cell.length_c   1.000
_cell.angle_alpha   90.00
_cell.angle_beta   90.00
_cell.angle_gamma   90.00
#
_symmetry.space_group_name_H-M   'P 1'
#
loop_
_entity.id
_entity.type
_entity.pdbx_description
1 polymer ?
#
loop_
_entity_poly.entity_id
_entity_poly.type
_entity_poly.pdbx_seq_one_letter_code
_entity_poly.pdbx_strand_id
1 'polypeptide(L)' 'MILVTGGAGFIGSNIVASLCGRGVPVAVCDFFGEEGKWRNLA' A
#
# COMPACT_ATOMS: atom_id res chain seq x y z
N MET A 1 3.87 2.45 -13.69
CA MET A 1 2.81 1.97 -12.77
C MET A 1 3.34 0.73 -12.08
N ILE A 2 3.30 0.68 -10.74
CA ILE A 2 3.80 -0.44 -9.92
C ILE A 2 2.61 -1.07 -9.18
N LEU A 3 2.50 -2.39 -9.24
CA LEU A 3 1.56 -3.16 -8.41
C LEU A 3 2.24 -3.59 -7.12
N VAL A 4 1.64 -3.27 -5.98
CA VAL A 4 2.09 -3.74 -4.66
C VAL A 4 1.03 -4.67 -4.07
N THR A 5 1.37 -5.95 -3.96
CA THR A 5 0.53 -6.93 -3.26
C THR A 5 0.78 -6.88 -1.76
N GLY A 6 -0.25 -7.08 -0.93
CA GLY A 6 -0.10 -6.92 0.52
C GLY A 6 0.24 -5.47 0.93
N GLY A 7 -0.11 -4.50 0.08
CA GLY A 7 0.29 -3.10 0.22
C GLY A 7 -0.30 -2.39 1.44
N ALA A 8 -1.35 -2.92 2.06
CA ALA A 8 -1.91 -2.39 3.29
C ALA A 8 -1.22 -2.93 4.55
N GLY A 9 -0.32 -3.92 4.42
CA GLY A 9 0.50 -4.43 5.52
C GLY A 9 1.58 -3.43 5.98
N PHE A 10 2.32 -3.78 7.04
CA PHE A 10 3.36 -2.92 7.63
C PHE A 10 4.43 -2.49 6.62
N ILE A 11 5.06 -3.43 5.92
CA ILE A 11 6.10 -3.12 4.93
C ILE A 11 5.46 -2.53 3.66
N GLY A 12 4.34 -3.09 3.22
CA GLY A 12 3.64 -2.66 2.02
C GLY A 12 3.28 -1.18 2.05
N SER A 13 2.71 -0.71 3.16
CA SER A 13 2.26 0.69 3.30
C SER A 13 3.42 1.68 3.26
N ASN A 14 4.57 1.34 3.87
CA ASN A 14 5.78 2.15 3.80
C ASN A 14 6.34 2.23 2.37
N ILE A 15 6.32 1.12 1.62
CA ILE A 15 6.71 1.11 0.20
C ILE A 15 5.76 1.98 -0.63
N VAL A 16 4.45 1.84 -0.44
CA VAL A 16 3.42 2.64 -1.13
C VAL A 16 3.64 4.13 -0.84
N ALA A 17 3.83 4.52 0.41
CA ALA A 17 4.09 5.91 0.80
C ALA A 17 5.36 6.47 0.11
N SER A 18 6.45 5.69 0.07
CA SER A 18 7.69 6.07 -0.60
C SER A 18 7.53 6.24 -2.11
N LEU A 19 6.79 5.33 -2.77
CA LEU A 19 6.52 5.39 -4.21
C LEU A 19 5.61 6.58 -4.56
N CYS A 20 4.55 6.80 -3.79
CA CYS A 20 3.66 7.95 -3.94
C CYS A 20 4.41 9.28 -3.73
N GLY A 21 5.28 9.37 -2.73
CA GLY A 21 6.13 10.55 -2.48
C GLY A 21 7.11 10.86 -3.61
N ARG A 22 7.43 9.88 -4.45
CA ARG A 22 8.24 10.04 -5.67
C ARG A 22 7.39 10.31 -6.92
N GLY A 23 6.07 10.44 -6.79
CA GLY A 23 5.15 10.63 -7.91
C GLY A 23 5.00 9.39 -8.81
N VAL A 24 5.40 8.20 -8.34
CA VAL A 24 5.27 6.96 -9.10
C VAL A 24 3.83 6.48 -9.02
N PRO A 25 3.16 6.16 -10.15
CA PRO A 25 1.82 5.59 -10.12
C PRO A 25 1.83 4.20 -9.47
N VAL A 26 1.03 4.00 -8.43
CA VAL A 26 0.93 2.75 -7.66
C VAL A 26 -0.51 2.22 -7.69
N ALA A 27 -0.65 0.91 -7.84
CA ALA A 27 -1.87 0.16 -7.56
C ALA A 27 -1.60 -0.81 -6.39
N VAL A 28 -2.55 -0.93 -5.47
CA VAL A 28 -2.46 -1.85 -4.33
C VAL A 28 -3.46 -2.99 -4.52
N CYS A 29 -3.00 -4.24 -4.33
CA CYS A 29 -3.85 -5.42 -4.27
C CYS A 29 -3.69 -6.08 -2.89
N ASP A 30 -4.73 -6.01 -2.06
CA ASP A 30 -4.69 -6.51 -0.69
C ASP A 30 -6.06 -7.09 -0.31
N PHE A 31 -6.05 -8.08 0.58
CA PHE A 31 -7.25 -8.65 1.16
C PHE A 31 -7.81 -7.81 2.31
N PHE A 32 -7.02 -6.89 2.87
CA PHE A 32 -7.29 -6.04 4.05
C PHE A 32 -7.56 -6.78 5.37
N GLY A 33 -8.25 -7.93 5.34
CA GLY A 33 -8.66 -8.68 6.52
C GLY A 33 -9.61 -7.87 7.42
N GLU A 34 -9.77 -8.32 8.67
CA GLU A 34 -10.68 -7.67 9.62
C GLU A 34 -10.00 -6.66 10.55
N GLU A 35 -8.66 -6.56 10.51
CA GLU A 35 -7.87 -5.69 11.39
C GLU A 35 -7.81 -4.21 10.92
N GLY A 36 -8.58 -3.85 9.89
CA GLY A 36 -8.60 -2.47 9.39
C GLY A 36 -7.28 -2.02 8.74
N LYS A 37 -6.53 -2.94 8.13
CA LYS A 37 -5.21 -2.66 7.50
C LYS A 37 -5.25 -1.57 6.44
N TRP A 38 -6.40 -1.35 5.80
CA TRP A 38 -6.61 -0.26 4.84
C TRP A 38 -6.25 1.13 5.41
N ARG A 39 -6.33 1.31 6.74
CA ARG A 39 -5.95 2.56 7.42
C ARG A 39 -4.46 2.87 7.32
N ASN A 40 -3.62 1.90 6.99
CA ASN A 40 -2.19 2.12 6.75
C ASN A 40 -1.91 2.79 5.39
N LEU A 41 -2.92 2.92 4.51
CA LEU A 41 -2.81 3.59 3.21
C LEU A 41 -3.33 5.05 3.24
N ALA A 42 -3.73 5.55 4.41
CA ALA A 42 -4.32 6.88 4.62
C ALA A 42 -3.28 8.00 4.72
#